data_AF-A0A9P4WFB0-F1
#
_entry.id   AF-A0A9P4WFB0-F1
#
_cell.length_a   1.000
_cell.length_b   1.000
_cell.length_c   1.000
_cell.angle_alpha   90.00
_cell.angle_beta   90.00
_cell.angle_gamma   90.00
#
_symmetry.space_group_name_H-M   'P 1'
#
loop_
_entity.id
_entity.type
_entity.pdbx_description
1 polymer ?
#
loop_
_entity_poly.entity_id
_entity_poly.type
_entity_poly.pdbx_seq_one_letter_code
_entity_poly.pdbx_strand_id
1 'polypeptide(L)'
;MWSSNAVYAVAAARVGAHFVASSLLLSAFVHLWVRSHFWLAELPLLASFFNLSFAYFRHCNTPLAIHVGAVAGPLAWNFAALYWAGAAAVRSGHLVARIAAHLSIWGWLGYGAFYLVTYKDYVVGFALSVLSASVLFTLSLAVAFPGLLGHEPFARGRIVSEDHERAPLLACDE
;
A
#
# COMPACT_ATOMS: atom_id res chain seq x y z
N MET A 1 -4.21 -29.90 1.65
CA MET A 1 -2.82 -30.03 1.15
C MET A 1 -2.81 -31.15 0.11
N TRP A 2 -2.93 -30.80 -1.18
CA TRP A 2 -2.97 -31.76 -2.30
C TRP A 2 -1.79 -31.51 -3.21
N SER A 3 -0.61 -31.99 -2.80
CA SER A 3 0.59 -32.03 -3.65
C SER A 3 1.20 -33.41 -3.50
N SER A 4 1.46 -34.08 -4.63
CA SER A 4 2.17 -35.37 -4.65
C SER A 4 3.62 -35.23 -4.13
N ASN A 5 4.16 -34.00 -4.14
CA ASN A 5 5.51 -33.71 -3.71
C ASN A 5 5.58 -33.48 -2.20
N ALA A 6 6.24 -34.39 -1.47
CA ALA A 6 6.42 -34.32 -0.01
C ALA A 6 7.05 -33.00 0.47
N VAL A 7 7.97 -32.42 -0.31
CA VAL A 7 8.63 -31.14 0.01
C VAL A 7 7.62 -29.99 0.10
N TYR A 8 6.67 -29.92 -0.83
CA TYR A 8 5.64 -28.88 -0.85
C TYR A 8 4.61 -29.08 0.27
N ALA A 9 4.25 -30.33 0.55
CA ALA A 9 3.32 -30.65 1.64
C ALA A 9 3.90 -30.26 3.01
N VAL A 10 5.18 -30.59 3.26
CA VAL A 10 5.87 -30.22 4.51
C VAL A 10 6.07 -28.70 4.62
N ALA A 11 6.46 -28.04 3.54
CA ALA A 11 6.60 -26.58 3.53
C ALA A 11 5.26 -25.87 3.83
N ALA A 12 4.17 -26.33 3.22
CA ALA A 12 2.84 -25.80 3.47
C ALA A 12 2.38 -26.02 4.94
N ALA A 13 2.67 -27.19 5.52
CA ALA A 13 2.31 -27.49 6.89
C ALA A 13 3.02 -26.59 7.91
N ARG A 14 4.27 -26.21 7.66
CA ARG A 14 5.05 -25.32 8.54
C ARG A 14 4.53 -23.88 8.53
N VAL A 15 4.11 -23.39 7.37
CA VAL A 15 3.59 -22.02 7.20
C VAL A 15 2.10 -21.91 7.57
N GLY A 16 1.37 -23.02 7.56
CA GLY A 16 -0.09 -23.05 7.75
C GLY A 16 -0.58 -22.37 9.04
N ALA A 17 0.08 -22.60 10.17
CA ALA A 17 -0.29 -21.98 11.44
C ALA A 17 -0.14 -20.44 11.41
N HIS A 18 0.96 -19.96 10.82
CA HIS A 18 1.20 -18.52 10.64
C HIS A 18 0.16 -17.88 9.71
N PHE A 19 -0.21 -18.57 8.63
CA PHE A 19 -1.22 -18.11 7.68
C PHE A 19 -2.63 -18.04 8.30
N VAL A 20 -3.03 -19.06 9.07
CA VAL A 20 -4.32 -19.08 9.77
C VAL A 20 -4.37 -17.96 10.81
N ALA A 21 -3.30 -17.79 11.61
CA ALA A 21 -3.22 -16.70 12.57
C ALA A 21 -3.33 -15.33 11.88
N SER A 22 -2.63 -15.12 10.77
CA SER A 22 -2.70 -13.87 9.99
C SER A 22 -4.11 -13.62 9.44
N SER A 23 -4.80 -14.67 8.98
CA SER A 23 -6.17 -14.56 8.46
C SER A 23 -7.19 -14.19 9.55
N LEU A 24 -7.04 -14.73 10.76
CA LEU A 24 -7.87 -14.36 11.91
C LEU A 24 -7.62 -12.93 12.37
N LEU A 25 -6.35 -12.50 12.36
CA LEU A 25 -5.97 -11.12 12.68
C LEU A 25 -6.51 -10.13 11.64
N LEU A 26 -6.50 -10.49 10.35
CA LEU A 26 -7.12 -9.71 9.29
C LEU A 26 -8.63 -9.60 9.49
N SER A 27 -9.31 -10.70 9.86
CA SER A 27 -10.73 -10.67 10.20
C SER A 27 -11.02 -9.76 11.40
N ALA A 28 -10.20 -9.82 12.45
CA ALA A 28 -10.32 -8.93 13.61
C ALA A 28 -10.13 -7.46 13.23
N PHE A 29 -9.13 -7.16 12.36
CA PHE A 29 -8.93 -5.82 11.80
C PHE A 29 -10.20 -5.33 11.09
N VAL A 30 -10.77 -6.11 10.17
CA VAL A 30 -11.97 -5.72 9.41
C VAL A 30 -13.14 -5.45 10.35
N HIS A 31 -13.34 -6.28 11.38
CA HIS A 31 -14.39 -6.07 12.37
C HIS A 31 -14.23 -4.77 13.16
N LEU A 32 -13.01 -4.45 13.59
CA LEU A 32 -12.72 -3.21 14.31
C LEU A 32 -12.82 -1.98 13.40
N TRP A 33 -12.39 -2.13 12.14
CA TRP A 33 -12.44 -1.10 11.10
C TRP A 33 -13.87 -0.66 10.80
N VAL A 34 -14.77 -1.61 10.53
CA VAL A 34 -16.18 -1.33 10.26
C VAL A 34 -16.87 -0.71 11.47
N ARG A 35 -16.41 -1.02 12.69
CA ARG A 35 -16.89 -0.41 13.94
C ARG A 35 -16.24 0.94 14.25
N SER A 36 -15.44 1.52 13.34
CA SER A 36 -14.74 2.81 13.50
C SER A 36 -13.74 2.86 14.67
N HIS A 37 -13.28 1.71 15.18
CA HIS A 37 -12.27 1.65 16.24
C HIS A 37 -10.84 1.64 15.62
N PHE A 38 -10.44 2.74 14.98
CA PHE A 38 -9.23 2.80 14.14
C PHE A 38 -7.93 2.52 14.91
N TRP A 39 -7.77 3.05 16.13
CA TRP A 39 -6.60 2.79 16.97
C TRP A 39 -6.49 1.33 17.41
N LEU A 40 -7.62 0.67 17.70
CA LEU A 40 -7.61 -0.75 18.05
C LEU A 40 -7.41 -1.63 16.82
N ALA A 41 -7.87 -1.18 15.64
CA ALA A 41 -7.67 -1.89 14.38
C ALA A 41 -6.19 -1.97 13.97
N GLU A 42 -5.36 -1.03 14.41
CA GLU A 42 -3.92 -1.06 14.16
C GLU A 42 -3.21 -2.21 14.88
N LEU A 43 -3.68 -2.61 16.07
CA LEU A 43 -3.03 -3.65 16.88
C LEU A 43 -3.05 -5.04 16.21
N PRO A 44 -4.16 -5.55 15.64
CA PRO A 44 -4.16 -6.78 14.85
C PRO A 44 -3.24 -6.74 13.63
N LEU A 45 -3.10 -5.59 12.97
CA LEU A 45 -2.19 -5.42 11.83
C LEU A 45 -0.73 -5.53 12.27
N LEU A 46 -0.36 -4.87 13.37
CA LEU A 46 0.98 -4.98 13.96
C LEU A 46 1.28 -6.42 14.38
N ALA A 47 0.34 -7.08 15.06
CA ALA A 47 0.49 -8.48 15.46
C ALA A 47 0.66 -9.40 14.24
N SER A 48 -0.11 -9.18 13.17
CA SER A 48 -0.01 -9.96 11.94
C SER A 48 1.33 -9.72 11.23
N PHE A 49 1.80 -8.46 11.21
CA PHE A 49 3.09 -8.08 10.66
C PHE A 49 4.23 -8.83 11.35
N PHE A 50 4.29 -8.79 12.69
CA PHE A 50 5.31 -9.54 13.43
C PHE A 50 5.21 -11.05 13.21
N ASN A 51 4.00 -11.62 13.27
CA ASN A 51 3.78 -13.05 13.03
C ASN A 51 4.33 -13.49 11.65
N LEU A 52 4.07 -12.70 10.60
CA LEU A 52 4.57 -12.97 9.25
C LEU A 52 6.07 -12.70 9.11
N SER A 53 6.63 -11.68 9.76
CA SER A 53 8.08 -11.46 9.79
C SER A 53 8.81 -12.61 10.47
N PHE A 54 8.27 -13.16 11.57
CA PHE A 54 8.83 -14.35 12.20
C PHE A 54 8.73 -15.59 11.30
N ALA A 55 7.63 -15.77 10.58
CA ALA A 55 7.48 -16.84 9.60
C ALA A 55 8.51 -16.69 8.47
N TYR A 56 8.73 -15.46 7.99
CA TYR A 56 9.70 -15.13 6.96
C TYR A 56 11.13 -15.48 7.40
N PHE A 57 11.54 -15.09 8.61
CA PHE A 57 12.88 -15.39 9.13
C PHE A 57 13.08 -16.88 9.44
N ARG A 58 12.05 -17.59 9.92
CA ARG A 58 12.14 -19.03 10.20
C ARG A 58 12.08 -19.91 8.95
N HIS A 59 11.43 -19.44 7.88
CA HIS A 59 11.17 -20.22 6.68
C HIS A 59 11.61 -19.47 5.42
N CYS A 60 12.85 -18.98 5.44
CA CYS A 60 13.45 -18.16 4.38
C CYS A 60 13.59 -18.86 3.01
N ASN A 61 13.47 -20.19 2.95
CA ASN A 61 13.55 -21.00 1.71
C ASN A 61 12.23 -21.75 1.45
N THR A 62 11.12 -21.02 1.39
CA THR A 62 9.81 -21.57 1.02
C THR A 62 9.63 -21.48 -0.51
N PRO A 63 9.07 -22.51 -1.19
CA PRO A 63 8.86 -22.45 -2.63
C PRO A 63 8.01 -21.25 -3.03
N LEU A 64 8.35 -20.62 -4.17
CA LEU A 64 7.84 -19.33 -4.63
C LEU A 64 6.32 -19.18 -4.51
N ALA A 65 5.54 -20.18 -4.96
CA ALA A 65 4.08 -20.11 -4.94
C ALA A 65 3.50 -19.97 -3.52
N ILE A 66 4.06 -20.70 -2.55
CA ILE A 66 3.65 -20.62 -1.14
C ILE A 66 4.17 -19.32 -0.53
N HIS A 67 5.38 -18.92 -0.89
CA HIS A 67 6.00 -17.69 -0.41
C HIS A 67 5.21 -16.44 -0.81
N VAL A 68 4.84 -16.33 -2.09
CA VAL A 68 4.04 -15.21 -2.63
C VAL A 68 2.69 -15.11 -1.91
N GLY A 69 1.94 -16.22 -1.87
CA GLY A 69 0.55 -16.21 -1.39
C GLY A 69 0.39 -16.21 0.13
N ALA A 70 1.26 -16.90 0.86
CA ALA A 70 1.09 -17.09 2.31
C ALA A 70 1.98 -16.17 3.15
N VAL A 71 3.04 -15.59 2.59
CA VAL A 71 4.01 -14.80 3.34
C VAL A 71 4.22 -13.42 2.73
N ALA A 72 4.81 -13.30 1.54
CA ALA A 72 5.24 -12.04 0.95
C ALA A 72 4.08 -11.11 0.59
N GLY A 73 3.02 -11.61 -0.06
CA GLY A 73 1.82 -10.84 -0.39
C GLY A 73 1.10 -10.31 0.85
N PRO A 74 0.72 -11.18 1.81
CA PRO A 74 0.11 -10.75 3.07
C PRO A 74 0.99 -9.78 3.88
N LEU A 75 2.32 -9.96 3.86
CA LEU A 75 3.25 -9.07 4.54
C LEU A 75 3.30 -7.67 3.90
N ALA A 76 3.37 -7.60 2.57
CA ALA A 76 3.34 -6.34 1.82
C ALA A 76 2.01 -5.60 2.05
N TRP A 77 0.90 -6.32 2.08
CA TRP A 77 -0.41 -5.75 2.41
C TRP A 77 -0.48 -5.23 3.86
N ASN A 78 0.01 -5.98 4.85
CA ASN A 78 0.01 -5.53 6.24
C ASN A 78 0.80 -4.23 6.40
N PHE A 79 1.94 -4.10 5.73
CA PHE A 79 2.71 -2.86 5.72
C PHE A 79 1.90 -1.68 5.15
N ALA A 80 1.25 -1.87 4.00
CA ALA A 80 0.38 -0.85 3.41
C ALA A 80 -0.81 -0.49 4.32
N ALA A 81 -1.46 -1.50 4.91
CA ALA A 81 -2.61 -1.36 5.77
C ALA A 81 -2.27 -0.64 7.10
N LEU A 82 -1.06 -0.80 7.64
CA LEU A 82 -0.61 -0.06 8.82
C LEU A 82 -0.62 1.45 8.57
N TYR A 83 -0.07 1.89 7.45
CA TYR A 83 -0.10 3.32 7.09
C TYR A 83 -1.52 3.82 6.84
N TRP A 84 -2.35 3.02 6.18
CA TRP A 84 -3.76 3.36 5.99
C TRP A 84 -4.46 3.52 7.35
N ALA A 85 -4.34 2.55 8.24
CA ALA A 85 -5.02 2.57 9.52
C ALA A 85 -4.53 3.71 10.41
N GLY A 86 -3.22 3.95 10.47
CA GLY A 86 -2.64 5.09 11.17
C GLY A 86 -3.14 6.43 10.62
N ALA A 87 -3.20 6.59 9.30
CA ALA A 87 -3.73 7.81 8.68
C ALA A 87 -5.21 8.04 9.03
N ALA A 88 -6.03 6.98 9.03
CA ALA A 88 -7.43 7.06 9.42
C ALA A 88 -7.63 7.39 10.91
N ALA A 89 -6.74 6.90 11.78
CA ALA A 89 -6.78 7.12 13.22
C ALA A 89 -6.38 8.56 13.62
N VAL A 90 -5.37 9.14 12.94
CA VAL A 90 -4.83 10.47 13.28
C VAL A 90 -5.75 11.61 12.83
N ARG A 91 -6.45 11.44 11.70
CA ARG A 91 -7.47 12.35 11.11
C ARG A 91 -7.30 13.83 11.47
N SER A 92 -6.10 14.38 11.25
CA SER A 92 -5.76 15.77 11.56
C SER A 92 -4.66 16.31 10.64
N GLY A 93 -4.77 17.58 10.25
CA GLY A 93 -3.91 18.23 9.25
C GLY A 93 -2.66 18.91 9.80
N HIS A 94 -2.16 18.50 10.97
CA HIS A 94 -1.01 19.16 11.62
C HIS A 94 0.34 18.73 10.99
N LEU A 95 1.40 19.51 11.26
CA LEU A 95 2.75 19.31 10.71
C LEU A 95 3.24 17.85 10.81
N VAL A 96 2.98 17.20 11.95
CA VAL A 96 3.39 15.81 12.23
C VAL A 96 2.78 14.85 11.22
N ALA A 97 1.50 15.01 10.86
CA ALA A 97 0.83 14.15 9.89
C ALA A 97 1.45 14.30 8.49
N ARG A 98 1.90 15.51 8.11
CA ARG A 98 2.57 15.76 6.82
C ARG A 98 3.95 15.12 6.77
N ILE A 99 4.74 15.23 7.85
CA ILE A 99 6.06 14.58 7.95
C ILE A 99 5.91 13.06 7.91
N ALA A 100 4.96 12.52 8.68
CA ALA A 100 4.65 11.09 8.66
C ALA A 100 4.27 10.62 7.25
N ALA A 101 3.43 11.36 6.52
CA ALA A 101 3.06 11.01 5.14
C ALA A 101 4.27 10.95 4.18
N HIS A 102 5.21 11.89 4.28
CA HIS A 102 6.42 11.86 3.46
C HIS A 102 7.31 10.67 3.81
N LEU A 103 7.49 10.39 5.10
CA LEU A 103 8.24 9.21 5.55
C LEU A 103 7.56 7.92 5.10
N SER A 104 6.22 7.86 5.09
CA SER A 104 5.47 6.70 4.60
C SER A 104 5.76 6.41 3.14
N ILE A 105 5.80 7.42 2.26
CA ILE A 105 6.10 7.23 0.82
C ILE A 105 7.48 6.59 0.64
N TRP A 106 8.49 7.10 1.33
CA TRP A 106 9.84 6.52 1.29
C TRP A 106 9.94 5.19 2.02
N GLY A 107 9.09 4.97 3.02
CA GLY A 107 9.00 3.72 3.77
C GLY A 107 8.67 2.52 2.89
N TRP A 108 7.81 2.69 1.88
CA TRP A 108 7.50 1.63 0.90
C TRP A 108 8.72 1.23 0.08
N LEU A 109 9.45 2.21 -0.43
CA LEU A 109 10.70 1.97 -1.14
C LEU A 109 11.75 1.32 -0.23
N GLY A 110 11.95 1.89 0.97
CA GLY A 110 12.94 1.43 1.94
C GLY A 110 12.67 0.00 2.40
N TYR A 111 11.42 -0.35 2.66
CA TYR A 111 11.02 -1.70 3.05
C TYR A 111 11.25 -2.70 1.91
N GLY A 112 10.87 -2.37 0.68
CA GLY A 112 11.17 -3.21 -0.49
C GLY A 112 12.66 -3.39 -0.74
N ALA A 113 13.45 -2.31 -0.65
CA ALA A 113 14.90 -2.34 -0.81
C ALA A 113 15.59 -3.16 0.29
N PHE A 114 15.13 -3.09 1.53
CA PHE A 114 15.67 -3.86 2.64
C PHE A 114 15.61 -5.38 2.40
N TYR A 115 14.46 -5.90 1.93
CA TYR A 115 14.31 -7.32 1.60
C TYR A 115 15.14 -7.72 0.37
N LEU A 116 15.24 -6.83 -0.62
CA LEU A 116 16.07 -7.07 -1.80
C LEU A 116 17.56 -7.15 -1.46
N VAL A 117 18.07 -6.26 -0.61
CA VAL A 117 19.50 -6.22 -0.26
C VAL A 117 19.87 -7.33 0.72
N THR A 118 19.05 -7.53 1.77
CA THR A 118 19.39 -8.45 2.87
C THR A 118 19.12 -9.91 2.49
N TYR A 119 17.97 -10.18 1.87
CA TYR A 119 17.50 -11.54 1.60
C TYR A 119 17.57 -11.92 0.11
N LYS A 120 17.93 -10.98 -0.78
CA LYS A 120 17.87 -11.15 -2.24
C LYS A 120 16.48 -11.57 -2.73
N ASP A 121 15.44 -11.21 -1.97
CA ASP A 121 14.06 -11.53 -2.28
C ASP A 121 13.41 -10.36 -3.02
N TYR A 122 13.14 -10.59 -4.31
CA TYR A 122 12.49 -9.61 -5.17
C TYR A 122 10.95 -9.65 -5.06
N VAL A 123 10.38 -10.68 -4.43
CA VAL A 123 8.92 -10.90 -4.40
C VAL A 123 8.23 -9.84 -3.53
N VAL A 124 8.78 -9.54 -2.36
CA VAL A 124 8.22 -8.51 -1.45
C VAL A 124 8.28 -7.13 -2.12
N GLY A 125 9.42 -6.79 -2.73
CA GLY A 125 9.57 -5.54 -3.48
C GLY A 125 8.61 -5.45 -4.67
N PHE A 126 8.46 -6.53 -5.43
CA PHE A 126 7.51 -6.59 -6.54
C PHE A 126 6.06 -6.42 -6.08
N ALA A 127 5.66 -7.08 -4.99
CA ALA A 127 4.32 -6.94 -4.42
C ALA A 127 4.02 -5.49 -3.99
N LEU A 128 4.98 -4.80 -3.36
CA LEU A 128 4.84 -3.37 -3.00
C LEU A 128 4.74 -2.46 -4.23
N SER A 129 5.49 -2.75 -5.30
CA SER A 129 5.36 -2.02 -6.57
C SER A 129 3.97 -2.19 -7.19
N VAL A 130 3.43 -3.42 -7.19
CA VAL A 130 2.07 -3.69 -7.68
C VAL A 130 1.02 -2.93 -6.87
N LEU A 131 1.12 -2.94 -5.54
CA LEU A 131 0.23 -2.18 -4.68
C LEU A 131 0.32 -0.67 -4.94
N SER A 132 1.54 -0.14 -5.09
CA SER A 132 1.76 1.29 -5.39
C SER A 132 1.16 1.68 -6.74
N ALA A 133 1.40 0.87 -7.79
CA ALA A 133 0.84 1.07 -9.12
C ALA A 133 -0.69 1.01 -9.10
N SER A 134 -1.27 0.08 -8.32
CA SER A 134 -2.72 -0.02 -8.17
C SER A 134 -3.32 1.24 -7.55
N VAL A 135 -2.71 1.79 -6.49
CA VAL A 135 -3.20 3.01 -5.85
C VAL A 135 -3.16 4.20 -6.81
N LEU A 136 -2.05 4.36 -7.54
CA LEU A 136 -1.90 5.42 -8.53
C LEU A 136 -2.92 5.27 -9.67
N PHE A 137 -3.09 4.06 -10.19
CA PHE A 137 -4.04 3.78 -11.26
C PHE A 137 -5.48 4.09 -10.84
N THR A 138 -5.89 3.66 -9.64
CA THR A 138 -7.23 3.97 -9.11
C THR A 138 -7.43 5.47 -8.92
N LEU A 139 -6.42 6.19 -8.42
CA LEU A 139 -6.48 7.64 -8.26
C LEU A 139 -6.57 8.36 -9.63
N SER A 140 -5.79 7.92 -10.61
CA SER A 140 -5.83 8.47 -11.97
C SER A 140 -7.20 8.26 -12.61
N LEU A 141 -7.78 7.07 -12.49
CA LEU A 141 -9.15 6.82 -12.95
C LEU A 141 -10.17 7.68 -12.21
N ALA A 142 -10.06 7.80 -10.88
CA ALA A 142 -10.99 8.62 -10.10
C ALA A 142 -10.97 10.11 -10.51
N VAL A 143 -9.82 10.64 -10.90
CA VAL A 143 -9.67 12.03 -11.38
C VAL A 143 -10.08 12.18 -12.84
N ALA A 144 -9.73 11.23 -13.71
CA ALA A 144 -9.99 11.32 -15.15
C ALA A 144 -11.43 10.95 -15.54
N PHE A 145 -12.08 10.05 -14.78
CA PHE A 145 -13.40 9.51 -15.10
C PHE A 145 -14.53 10.55 -15.13
N PRO A 146 -14.62 11.53 -14.20
CA PRO A 146 -15.58 12.60 -14.30
C PRO A 146 -15.47 13.40 -15.61
N GLY A 147 -14.23 13.70 -16.03
CA GLY A 147 -13.96 14.40 -17.29
C GLY A 147 -14.39 13.60 -18.53
N LEU A 148 -14.30 12.27 -18.47
CA LEU A 148 -14.82 11.38 -19.54
C LEU A 148 -16.36 11.41 -19.61
N LEU A 149 -17.04 11.67 -18.50
CA LEU A 149 -18.50 11.80 -18.42
C LEU A 149 -18.99 13.23 -18.68
N GLY A 150 -18.11 14.16 -19.05
CA GLY A 150 -18.46 15.57 -19.28
C GLY A 150 -18.68 16.38 -18.00
N HIS A 151 -18.37 15.82 -16.83
CA HIS A 151 -18.35 16.55 -15.57
C HIS A 151 -16.92 17.02 -15.29
N GLU A 152 -16.67 18.33 -15.31
CA GLU A 152 -15.37 18.87 -14.90
C GLU A 152 -15.42 19.15 -13.37
N PRO A 153 -14.82 18.31 -12.50
CA PRO A 153 -14.87 18.49 -11.05
C PRO A 153 -13.96 19.64 -10.58
N PHE A 154 -13.07 20.12 -11.44
CA PHE A 154 -12.14 21.20 -11.14
C PHE A 154 -12.31 22.31 -12.17
N ALA A 155 -12.47 23.56 -11.71
CA ALA A 155 -12.48 24.72 -12.59
C ALA A 155 -11.10 24.86 -13.25
N ARG A 156 -10.98 24.42 -14.49
CA ARG A 156 -9.77 24.64 -15.28
C ARG A 156 -9.62 26.15 -15.45
N GLY A 157 -8.53 26.72 -14.92
CA GLY A 157 -8.28 28.16 -14.98
C GLY A 157 -8.44 28.67 -16.40
N ARG A 158 -9.08 29.84 -16.55
CA ARG A 158 -9.31 30.48 -17.85
C ARG A 158 -8.00 30.48 -18.61
N ILE A 159 -7.98 29.82 -19.77
CA ILE A 159 -6.88 29.89 -20.72
C ILE A 159 -6.79 31.39 -21.07
N VAL A 160 -5.75 32.06 -20.58
CA VAL A 160 -5.50 33.47 -20.89
C VAL A 160 -5.34 33.53 -22.40
N SER A 161 -6.25 34.24 -23.08
CA SER A 161 -6.14 34.41 -24.52
C SER A 161 -4.87 35.20 -24.83
N GLU A 162 -4.20 34.85 -25.93
CA GLU A 162 -3.00 35.59 -26.42
C GLU A 162 -3.25 37.11 -26.46
N ASP A 163 -4.49 37.53 -26.76
CA ASP A 163 -4.87 38.95 -26.79
C ASP A 163 -4.79 39.66 -25.42
N HIS A 164 -4.96 38.93 -24.31
CA HIS A 164 -4.79 39.46 -22.97
C HIS A 164 -3.31 39.65 -22.61
N GLU A 165 -2.42 38.83 -23.17
CA GLU A 165 -0.97 39.00 -23.05
C GLU A 165 -0.44 40.13 -23.94
N ARG A 166 -1.10 40.42 -25.07
CA ARG A 166 -0.74 41.52 -26.00
C ARG A 166 -1.31 42.90 -25.63
N ALA A 167 -2.36 42.95 -24.82
CA ALA A 167 -2.97 44.22 -24.37
C ALA A 167 -1.98 45.23 -23.75
N PRO A 168 -1.01 44.84 -22.91
CA PRO A 168 -0.03 45.80 -22.37
C PRO A 168 1.05 46.21 -23.37
N LEU A 169 1.32 45.42 -24.42
CA LEU A 169 2.36 45.74 -25.42
C LEU A 169 1.90 46.85 -26.37
N LEU A 170 0.61 46.87 -26.71
CA LEU A 170 0.01 47.90 -27.58
C LEU A 170 -0.19 49.24 -26.86
N ALA A 171 -0.09 49.27 -25.53
CA ALA A 171 -0.22 50.50 -24.72
C ALA A 171 1.10 51.29 -24.61
N CYS A 172 2.21 50.78 -25.15
CA CYS A 172 3.52 51.45 -25.15
C CYS A 172 3.91 52.06 -26.51
N ASP A 173 3.04 51.92 -27.52
CA ASP A 173 3.27 52.42 -28.88
C ASP A 173 2.50 53.73 -29.19
N GLU A 174 1.82 54.34 -28.21
CA GLU A 174 1.21 55.69 -28.26
C GLU A 174 2.03 56.73 -27.46
#